data_AF-X1DH97-F1
#
_entry.id   AF-X1DH97-F1
#
_cell.length_a   1.000
_cell.length_b   1.000
_cell.length_c   1.000
_cell.angle_alpha   90.00
_cell.angle_beta   90.00
_cell.angle_gamma   90.00
#
_symmetry.space_group_name_H-M   'P 1'
#
loop_
_entity.id
_entity.type
_entity.pdbx_description
1 polymer ?
#
loop_
_entity_poly.entity_id
_entity_poly.type
_entity_poly.pdbx_seq_one_letter_code
_entity_poly.pdbx_strand_id
1 'polypeptide(L)'
;MNDINEFTDRFIDCAAAVVKSFGAENIRYINFALDIPLMCDCVPNPGMVVVPDLGIFGSSDPVAIDKACFDAETKAPGLPVLKQD
;
A
#
# COMPACT_ATOMS: atom_id res chain seq x y z
N MET A 1 -6.11 24.29 -0.47
CA MET A 1 -6.67 22.96 -0.79
C MET A 1 -7.74 22.71 0.23
N ASN A 2 -8.99 23.02 -0.10
CA ASN A 2 -10.11 22.94 0.86
C ASN A 2 -11.08 21.79 0.54
N ASP A 3 -10.86 21.09 -0.58
CA ASP A 3 -11.65 19.92 -1.00
C ASP A 3 -10.72 18.71 -1.19
N ILE A 4 -11.08 17.58 -0.57
CA ILE A 4 -10.36 16.32 -0.66
C ILE A 4 -10.38 15.74 -2.09
N ASN A 5 -11.45 16.01 -2.84
CA ASN A 5 -11.60 15.52 -4.21
C ASN A 5 -10.62 16.24 -5.13
N GLU A 6 -10.52 17.57 -5.02
CA GLU A 6 -9.57 18.36 -5.81
C GLU A 6 -8.12 17.93 -5.54
N PHE A 7 -7.77 17.63 -4.29
CA PHE A 7 -6.46 17.07 -3.96
C PHE A 7 -6.22 15.72 -4.62
N THR A 8 -7.20 14.82 -4.55
CA THR A 8 -7.14 13.48 -5.13
C THR A 8 -7.01 13.54 -6.65
N ASP A 9 -7.83 14.35 -7.32
CA ASP A 9 -7.82 14.53 -8.77
C ASP A 9 -6.44 14.97 -9.26
N ARG A 10 -5.82 15.93 -8.57
CA ARG A 10 -4.47 16.41 -8.93
C ARG A 10 -3.39 15.36 -8.71
N PHE A 11 -3.53 14.52 -7.68
CA PHE A 11 -2.58 13.42 -7.44
C PHE A 11 -2.69 12.36 -8.55
N ILE A 12 -3.92 11.99 -8.91
CA ILE A 12 -4.20 11.02 -9.98
C ILE A 12 -3.77 11.56 -11.34
N ASP A 13 -3.97 12.86 -11.62
CA ASP A 13 -3.55 13.48 -12.89
C ASP A 13 -2.03 13.39 -13.09
N CYS A 14 -1.24 13.67 -12.04
CA CYS A 14 0.22 13.48 -12.05
C CYS A 14 0.62 12.03 -12.32
N ALA A 15 -0.02 11.06 -11.64
CA ALA A 15 0.27 9.64 -11.85
C ALA A 15 -0.09 9.20 -13.28
N ALA A 16 -1.25 9.63 -13.79
CA ALA A 16 -1.71 9.33 -15.13
C ALA A 16 -0.79 9.92 -16.20
N ALA A 17 -0.23 11.12 -15.97
CA ALA A 17 0.75 11.72 -16.86
C ALA A 17 1.99 10.82 -17.01
N VAL A 18 2.56 10.33 -15.90
CA VAL A 18 3.71 9.41 -15.92
C VAL A 18 3.36 8.12 -16.68
N VAL A 19 2.23 7.49 -16.35
CA VAL A 19 1.81 6.23 -17.00
C VAL A 19 1.65 6.41 -18.52
N LYS A 20 1.05 7.52 -18.95
CA LYS A 20 0.89 7.83 -20.38
C LYS A 20 2.21 8.17 -21.07
N SER A 21 3.15 8.83 -20.39
CA SER A 21 4.44 9.20 -20.96
C SER A 21 5.34 7.99 -21.24
N PHE A 22 5.31 6.98 -20.38
CA PHE A 22 6.16 5.79 -20.50
C PHE A 22 5.45 4.56 -21.09
N GLY A 23 4.12 4.58 -21.20
CA GLY A 23 3.32 3.44 -21.63
C GLY A 23 3.10 2.45 -20.49
N ALA A 24 1.83 2.11 -20.23
CA ALA A 24 1.46 1.22 -19.12
C ALA A 24 2.09 -0.18 -19.25
N GLU A 25 2.32 -0.65 -20.47
CA GLU A 25 2.96 -1.92 -20.78
C GLU A 25 4.42 -1.99 -20.30
N ASN A 26 5.08 -0.84 -20.13
CA ASN A 26 6.47 -0.72 -19.70
C ASN A 26 6.63 -0.48 -18.19
N ILE A 27 5.52 -0.39 -17.44
CA ILE A 27 5.53 -0.09 -16.00
C ILE A 27 5.12 -1.33 -15.20
N ARG A 28 5.80 -1.59 -14.09
CA ARG A 28 5.43 -2.60 -13.10
C ARG A 28 5.42 -1.97 -11.72
N TYR A 29 4.45 -2.38 -10.91
CA TYR A 29 4.25 -1.91 -9.54
C TYR A 29 4.68 -2.99 -8.57
N ILE A 30 5.31 -2.59 -7.46
CA ILE A 30 5.85 -3.48 -6.45
C ILE A 30 5.48 -2.91 -5.07
N ASN A 31 4.86 -3.74 -4.24
CA ASN A 31 4.55 -3.41 -2.84
C ASN A 31 5.35 -4.34 -1.92
N PHE A 32 5.84 -3.79 -0.82
CA PHE A 32 6.57 -4.52 0.22
C PHE A 32 5.68 -4.59 1.45
N ALA A 33 5.06 -5.74 1.68
CA ALA A 33 4.24 -5.99 2.85
C ALA A 33 5.07 -6.73 3.90
N LEU A 34 6.06 -6.01 4.43
CA LEU A 34 7.07 -6.47 5.39
C LEU A 34 7.06 -5.54 6.59
N ASP A 35 7.30 -6.07 7.79
CA ASP A 35 7.44 -5.28 9.02
C ASP A 35 6.32 -4.23 9.24
N ILE A 36 5.06 -4.57 8.93
CA ILE A 36 3.94 -3.62 8.99
C ILE A 36 3.66 -3.20 10.44
N PRO A 37 3.88 -1.93 10.82
CA PRO A 37 3.73 -1.44 12.18
C PRO A 37 2.30 -0.99 12.51
N LEU A 38 2.05 -0.72 13.80
CA LEU A 38 0.73 -0.27 14.28
C LEU A 38 0.30 1.09 13.69
N MET A 39 1.25 2.00 13.51
CA MET A 39 1.02 3.28 12.84
C MET A 39 1.65 3.27 11.46
N CYS A 40 1.30 4.28 10.63
CA CYS A 40 1.93 4.46 9.34
C CYS A 40 3.45 4.57 9.48
N ASP A 41 4.17 3.75 8.71
CA ASP A 41 5.63 3.72 8.59
C ASP A 41 6.27 5.08 8.27
N CYS A 42 5.50 6.02 7.72
CA CYS A 42 5.94 7.38 7.43
C CYS A 42 6.09 8.26 8.69
N VAL A 43 5.63 7.82 9.87
CA VAL A 43 5.80 8.56 11.13
C VAL A 43 7.15 8.25 11.80
N PRO A 44 7.74 9.18 12.59
CA PRO A 44 9.07 8.97 13.17
C PRO A 44 9.20 7.78 14.13
N ASN A 45 8.10 7.35 14.74
CA ASN A 45 8.06 6.21 15.67
C ASN A 45 6.77 5.42 15.46
N PRO A 46 6.72 4.54 14.44
CA PRO A 46 5.50 3.87 14.02
C PRO A 46 5.04 2.76 14.99
N GLY A 47 5.87 2.44 15.98
CA GLY A 47 5.59 1.43 16.98
C GLY A 47 6.06 0.04 16.56
N MET A 48 5.49 -0.97 17.21
CA MET A 48 5.83 -2.37 16.96
C MET A 48 5.13 -2.92 15.71
N VAL A 49 5.77 -3.90 15.08
CA VAL A 49 5.19 -4.68 13.98
C VAL A 49 4.00 -5.48 14.50
N VAL A 50 2.87 -5.43 13.78
CA VAL A 50 1.58 -6.03 14.19
C VAL A 50 1.04 -7.07 13.20
N VAL A 51 1.48 -7.00 11.94
CA VAL A 51 1.14 -7.98 10.89
C VAL A 51 2.38 -8.83 10.60
N PRO A 52 2.26 -10.16 10.44
CA PRO A 52 3.38 -10.98 9.95
C PRO A 52 3.78 -10.55 8.54
N ASP A 53 5.03 -10.85 8.15
CA ASP A 53 5.50 -10.60 6.79
C ASP A 53 4.64 -11.35 5.77
N LEU A 54 4.09 -10.59 4.82
CA LEU A 54 3.24 -11.12 3.74
C LEU A 54 4.02 -11.26 2.42
N GLY A 55 5.24 -10.71 2.38
CA GLY A 55 6.15 -10.80 1.25
C GLY A 55 6.10 -9.59 0.32
N ILE A 56 6.54 -9.81 -0.93
CA ILE A 56 6.62 -8.79 -1.96
C ILE A 56 5.58 -9.09 -3.03
N PHE A 57 4.76 -8.10 -3.35
CA PHE A 57 3.72 -8.19 -4.35
C PHE A 57 4.17 -7.48 -5.63
N GLY A 58 3.74 -7.98 -6.78
CA GLY A 58 4.05 -7.40 -8.08
C GLY A 58 2.84 -7.44 -9.00
N SER A 59 2.61 -6.36 -9.75
CA SER A 59 1.49 -6.26 -10.69
C SER A 59 1.81 -5.32 -11.85
N SER A 60 1.10 -5.49 -12.97
CA SER A 60 1.02 -4.49 -14.05
C SER A 60 -0.12 -3.48 -13.83
N ASP A 61 -1.00 -3.73 -12.86
CA ASP A 61 -2.13 -2.87 -12.49
C ASP A 61 -1.92 -2.35 -11.04
N PRO A 62 -1.86 -1.02 -10.84
CA PRO A 62 -1.62 -0.42 -9.53
C PRO A 62 -2.77 -0.63 -8.54
N VAL A 63 -4.02 -0.78 -9.00
CA VAL A 63 -5.17 -1.02 -8.13
C VAL A 63 -5.20 -2.50 -7.71
N ALA A 64 -4.86 -3.39 -8.62
CA ALA A 64 -4.85 -4.83 -8.34
C ALA A 64 -3.82 -5.22 -7.28
N ILE A 65 -2.63 -4.59 -7.29
CA ILE A 65 -1.58 -4.88 -6.28
C ILE A 65 -2.01 -4.44 -4.87
N ASP A 66 -2.60 -3.25 -4.74
CA ASP A 66 -3.08 -2.75 -3.46
C ASP A 66 -4.18 -3.64 -2.90
N LYS A 67 -5.11 -4.07 -3.77
CA LYS A 67 -6.16 -5.01 -3.36
C LYS A 67 -5.59 -6.35 -2.89
N ALA A 68 -4.58 -6.87 -3.59
CA ALA A 68 -3.92 -8.12 -3.19
C ALA A 68 -3.20 -8.00 -1.83
N CYS A 69 -2.49 -6.89 -1.59
CA CYS A 69 -1.85 -6.61 -0.30
C CYS A 69 -2.88 -6.52 0.84
N PHE A 70 -3.96 -5.75 0.63
CA PHE A 70 -5.03 -5.60 1.61
C PHE A 70 -5.71 -6.95 1.94
N ASP A 71 -6.03 -7.74 0.91
CA ASP A 71 -6.68 -9.04 1.11
C ASP A 71 -5.75 -10.04 1.82
N ALA A 72 -4.43 -9.95 1.60
CA ALA A 72 -3.44 -10.77 2.31
C ALA A 72 -3.35 -10.36 3.79
N GLU A 73 -3.32 -9.07 4.09
CA GLU A 73 -3.27 -8.53 5.45
C GLU A 73 -4.52 -8.88 6.25
N THR A 74 -5.71 -8.70 5.66
CA THR A 74 -6.98 -9.05 6.30
C THR A 74 -7.11 -10.55 6.61
N LYS A 75 -6.44 -11.42 5.84
CA LYS A 75 -6.42 -12.87 6.06
C LYS A 75 -5.25 -13.33 6.93
N ALA A 76 -4.31 -12.45 7.23
CA ALA A 76 -3.13 -12.79 8.00
C ALA A 76 -3.53 -13.14 9.44
N PRO A 77 -2.86 -14.11 10.07
CA PRO A 77 -3.01 -14.30 11.51
C PRO A 77 -2.44 -13.06 12.20
N GLY A 78 -3.23 -12.42 13.06
CA GLY A 78 -2.70 -11.36 13.94
C GLY A 78 -1.54 -11.90 14.77
N LEU A 79 -0.53 -11.06 15.04
CA LEU A 79 0.63 -11.51 15.81
C LEU A 79 0.22 -11.96 17.23
N PRO A 80 0.91 -12.95 17.84
CA PRO A 80 0.55 -13.49 19.16
C PRO A 80 0.51 -12.45 20.29
N VAL A 81 1.20 -11.33 20.12
CA VAL A 81 1.23 -10.19 21.06
C VAL A 81 -0.07 -9.41 21.11
N LEU A 82 -0.97 -9.61 20.14
CA LEU A 82 -2.29 -8.98 20.05
C LEU A 82 -3.43 -9.88 20.54
N LYS A 83 -3.14 -10.94 21.31
CA LYS A 83 -4.20 -11.77 21.94
C LYS A 83 -5.20 -10.85 22.67
N GLN A 84 -6.39 -10.74 22.10
CA GLN A 84 -7.56 -10.22 22.79
C GLN A 84 -8.15 -11.40 23.55
N ASP A 85 -7.97 -11.39 24.87
CA ASP A 85 -8.71 -12.26 25.79
C ASP A 85 -10.22 -11.97 25.69
#